data_AF-A0AB34KAT2-F1
#
_entry.id   AF-A0AB34KAT2-F1
#
_cell.length_a   1.000
_cell.length_b   1.000
_cell.length_c   1.000
_cell.angle_alpha   90.00
_cell.angle_beta   90.00
_cell.angle_gamma   90.00
#
_symmetry.space_group_name_H-M   'P 1'
#
loop_
_entity.id
_entity.type
_entity.pdbx_description
1 polymer ?
#
loop_
_entity_poly.entity_id
_entity_poly.type
_entity_poly.pdbx_seq_one_letter_code
_entity_poly.pdbx_strand_id
1 'polypeptide(L)'
;MPVDVDSHDLFSLLAMPVAAVFGHHCWCGGRSPKSIEHKPPSRIANDIVPHATEENATRQAHLEAEADTAASGCERPATSDVESPLSPSRRRAVALDRSRPIRFLCIHGSGANAMVMNLQTRALKREMGAAATFDYVQGAVDWKPEHVDEELLSLFGQGPYFGWWNVHMPDGTSVNKPSDYHDQLDTARERYHLKYAGVEDAMRKIEDHISAHGPFDILLGFSQGAILTSLLTAHCLQRKRVGGLGPSWAMNVLVCGMIPRDKHWIDLMEQQPINFPACIVIGKRDRFFSDGRRLAELYVEPELFEHQGGHEFPASTDPVYSAWMKSLRSQLKIDSR
;
A
#
# COMPACT_ATOMS: atom_id res chain seq x y z
N MET A 1 -21.44 3.99 -53.99
CA MET A 1 -22.32 3.00 -53.36
C MET A 1 -21.67 2.59 -52.04
N PRO A 2 -21.96 3.28 -50.93
CA PRO A 2 -21.58 2.81 -49.61
C PRO A 2 -22.68 1.86 -49.09
N VAL A 3 -22.29 0.83 -48.35
CA VAL A 3 -23.24 -0.03 -47.63
C VAL A 3 -23.16 0.39 -46.17
N ASP A 4 -24.23 1.05 -45.73
CA ASP A 4 -24.58 1.23 -44.33
C ASP A 4 -24.85 -0.14 -43.70
N VAL A 5 -24.39 -0.33 -42.46
CA VAL A 5 -25.00 -1.32 -41.57
C VAL A 5 -25.22 -0.67 -40.22
N ASP A 6 -26.51 -0.56 -39.89
CA ASP A 6 -27.10 0.10 -38.75
C ASP A 6 -26.59 -0.39 -37.40
N SER A 7 -26.45 0.61 -36.52
CA SER A 7 -26.34 0.52 -35.09
C SER A 7 -27.68 0.09 -34.47
N HIS A 8 -27.91 -1.21 -34.24
CA HIS A 8 -28.87 -1.72 -33.25
C HIS A 8 -28.71 -3.25 -33.11
N ASP A 9 -27.72 -3.74 -32.35
CA ASP A 9 -27.79 -5.02 -31.61
C ASP A 9 -26.48 -5.34 -30.86
N LEU A 10 -26.16 -4.56 -29.81
CA LEU A 10 -25.07 -4.89 -28.88
C LEU A 10 -25.46 -4.68 -27.41
N PHE A 11 -26.76 -4.55 -27.12
CA PHE A 11 -27.32 -4.45 -25.77
C PHE A 11 -28.18 -5.68 -25.46
N SER A 12 -27.57 -6.83 -25.16
CA SER A 12 -28.26 -7.94 -24.45
C SER A 12 -27.40 -9.09 -23.90
N LEU A 13 -26.08 -8.95 -23.75
CA LEU A 13 -25.24 -10.09 -23.33
C LEU A 13 -24.33 -9.87 -22.11
N LEU A 14 -24.67 -8.94 -21.22
CA LEU A 14 -23.99 -8.80 -19.92
C LEU A 14 -24.99 -8.56 -18.78
N ALA A 15 -25.76 -9.59 -18.46
CA ALA A 15 -26.51 -9.66 -17.22
C ALA A 15 -26.61 -11.12 -16.75
N MET A 16 -25.55 -11.66 -16.13
CA MET A 16 -25.66 -12.79 -15.20
C MET A 16 -24.59 -12.72 -14.09
N PRO A 17 -24.93 -13.06 -12.84
CA PRO A 17 -24.05 -12.93 -11.69
C PRO A 17 -23.19 -14.19 -11.51
N VAL A 18 -21.88 -14.03 -11.31
CA VAL A 18 -21.02 -15.14 -10.86
C VAL A 18 -20.97 -15.13 -9.34
N ALA A 19 -21.86 -15.93 -8.73
CA ALA A 19 -21.79 -16.33 -7.34
C ALA A 19 -21.44 -17.83 -7.27
N ALA A 20 -20.49 -18.15 -6.39
CA ALA A 20 -20.20 -19.46 -5.82
C ALA A 20 -19.75 -20.60 -6.75
N VAL A 21 -18.43 -20.87 -6.72
CA VAL A 21 -17.91 -22.25 -6.80
C VAL A 21 -16.95 -22.44 -5.62
N PHE A 22 -17.50 -22.91 -4.48
CA PHE A 22 -16.72 -23.59 -3.46
C PHE A 22 -16.46 -25.02 -3.93
N GLY A 23 -15.20 -25.46 -3.83
CA GLY A 23 -14.80 -26.84 -4.06
C GLY A 23 -13.60 -27.18 -3.19
N HIS A 24 -13.88 -27.63 -1.97
CA HIS A 24 -12.93 -28.38 -1.14
C HIS A 24 -12.28 -29.50 -1.96
N HIS A 25 -10.95 -29.60 -1.95
CA HIS A 25 -10.26 -30.88 -2.11
C HIS A 25 -9.25 -31.04 -0.98
N CYS A 26 -9.71 -31.76 0.05
CA CYS A 26 -8.84 -32.51 0.96
C CYS A 26 -8.04 -33.53 0.14
N TRP A 27 -6.74 -33.60 0.39
CA TRP A 27 -5.96 -34.78 0.02
C TRP A 27 -5.39 -35.41 1.28
N CYS A 28 -5.93 -36.58 1.62
CA CYS A 28 -5.44 -37.48 2.67
C CYS A 28 -4.81 -38.71 2.02
N GLY A 29 -3.67 -39.15 2.58
CA GLY A 29 -3.04 -40.45 2.35
C GLY A 29 -1.64 -40.29 1.77
N GLY A 30 -0.54 -40.72 2.39
CA GLY A 30 -0.34 -41.51 3.60
C GLY A 30 0.95 -42.31 3.44
N ARG A 31 1.89 -42.19 4.38
CA ARG A 31 2.78 -43.24 4.93
C ARG A 31 3.95 -42.60 5.69
N SER A 32 4.05 -42.93 6.97
CA SER A 32 5.29 -42.93 7.74
C SER A 32 6.13 -44.17 7.33
N PRO A 33 7.45 -44.23 7.63
CA PRO A 33 7.83 -44.68 8.98
C PRO A 33 9.17 -44.13 9.55
N LYS A 34 9.32 -44.37 10.85
CA LYS A 34 10.53 -44.50 11.69
C LYS A 34 11.07 -43.25 12.42
N SER A 35 10.72 -43.27 13.71
CA SER A 35 11.40 -42.78 14.89
C SER A 35 12.92 -42.95 14.90
N ILE A 36 13.63 -41.89 15.28
CA ILE A 36 14.91 -41.98 16.01
C ILE A 36 14.83 -40.96 17.15
N GLU A 37 14.87 -41.48 18.38
CA GLU A 37 15.05 -40.72 19.61
C GLU A 37 16.50 -40.21 19.72
N HIS A 38 16.68 -38.96 20.14
CA HIS A 38 17.90 -38.57 20.84
C HIS A 38 17.60 -37.57 21.97
N LYS A 39 17.86 -38.01 23.20
CA LYS A 39 17.96 -37.19 24.42
C LYS A 39 19.38 -36.59 24.55
N PRO A 40 19.58 -35.55 25.39
CA PRO A 40 20.50 -34.43 25.15
C PRO A 40 21.88 -34.60 25.82
N PRO A 41 22.87 -33.74 25.50
CA PRO A 41 24.02 -33.55 26.36
C PRO A 41 23.88 -32.33 27.30
N SER A 42 24.04 -32.66 28.58
CA SER A 42 24.71 -31.95 29.69
C SER A 42 25.03 -30.46 29.65
N ARG A 43 24.71 -29.84 30.80
CA ARG A 43 25.15 -28.57 31.36
C ARG A 43 26.68 -28.41 31.37
N ILE A 44 27.15 -27.20 31.08
CA ILE A 44 28.32 -26.58 31.71
C ILE A 44 27.85 -25.24 32.27
N ALA A 45 28.12 -25.03 33.55
CA ALA A 45 27.81 -23.84 34.31
C ALA A 45 28.71 -22.67 33.89
N ASN A 46 28.21 -21.44 34.04
CA ASN A 46 29.00 -20.35 34.60
C ASN A 46 28.07 -19.33 35.25
N ASP A 47 28.56 -18.88 36.40
CA ASP A 47 27.95 -18.00 37.38
C ASP A 47 27.63 -16.61 36.83
N ILE A 48 26.57 -15.98 37.37
CA ILE A 48 26.60 -14.64 37.99
C ILE A 48 25.30 -14.44 38.79
N VAL A 49 25.51 -13.96 40.01
CA VAL A 49 24.57 -13.70 41.12
C VAL A 49 23.66 -12.48 40.84
N PRO A 50 22.44 -12.41 41.40
CA PRO A 50 21.48 -11.34 41.14
C PRO A 50 21.64 -10.15 42.11
N HIS A 51 21.43 -8.93 41.60
CA HIS A 51 21.03 -7.78 42.44
C HIS A 51 19.95 -6.98 41.70
N ALA A 52 18.71 -7.16 42.13
CA ALA A 52 17.59 -6.30 41.81
C ALA A 52 16.71 -6.21 43.06
N THR A 53 16.79 -5.10 43.79
CA THR A 53 15.75 -4.67 44.73
C THR A 53 15.80 -3.14 44.85
N GLU A 54 14.60 -2.55 44.81
CA GLU A 54 14.23 -1.20 45.26
C GLU A 54 14.58 0.00 44.38
N GLU A 55 13.80 0.23 43.31
CA GLU A 55 13.52 1.60 42.84
C GLU A 55 12.29 1.71 41.91
N ASN A 56 11.13 1.19 42.33
CA ASN A 56 9.91 1.31 41.50
C ASN A 56 8.61 1.56 42.27
N ALA A 57 8.69 2.27 43.40
CA ALA A 57 7.52 2.58 44.24
C ALA A 57 7.28 4.09 44.48
N THR A 58 7.85 5.00 43.67
CA THR A 58 7.70 6.45 43.93
C THR A 58 7.63 7.31 42.67
N ARG A 59 6.79 6.91 41.71
CA ARG A 59 6.47 7.79 40.56
C ARG A 59 5.03 7.68 40.06
N GLN A 60 4.10 7.32 40.95
CA GLN A 60 2.68 7.20 40.65
C GLN A 60 1.79 7.88 41.71
N ALA A 61 2.28 8.96 42.32
CA ALA A 61 1.56 9.74 43.33
C ALA A 61 1.71 11.27 43.12
N HIS A 62 1.80 11.73 41.88
CA HIS A 62 1.96 13.17 41.58
C HIS A 62 1.17 13.70 40.38
N LEU A 63 0.06 13.05 40.02
CA LEU A 63 -0.82 13.50 38.92
C LEU A 63 -2.32 13.41 39.24
N GLU A 64 -2.71 13.42 40.52
CA GLU A 64 -4.14 13.35 40.94
C GLU A 64 -4.53 14.48 41.92
N ALA A 65 -4.01 15.70 41.74
CA ALA A 65 -4.35 16.83 42.62
C ALA A 65 -4.61 18.16 41.88
N GLU A 66 -5.08 18.13 40.62
CA GLU A 66 -5.60 19.32 39.92
C GLU A 66 -6.89 19.00 39.15
N ALA A 67 -7.86 18.39 39.85
CA ALA A 67 -9.20 18.17 39.34
C ALA A 67 -10.24 18.44 40.43
N ASP A 68 -10.20 19.63 41.04
CA ASP A 68 -11.36 20.17 41.76
C ASP A 68 -11.16 21.65 42.03
N THR A 69 -11.74 22.51 41.18
CA THR A 69 -12.30 23.84 41.48
C THR A 69 -12.49 24.64 40.18
N ALA A 70 -13.70 24.57 39.61
CA ALA A 70 -14.41 25.70 38.97
C ALA A 70 -15.55 25.19 38.07
N ALA A 71 -16.69 24.87 38.68
CA ALA A 71 -17.96 24.79 37.96
C ALA A 71 -18.97 25.67 38.71
N SER A 72 -19.15 26.90 38.23
CA SER A 72 -20.19 27.83 38.65
C SER A 72 -20.69 28.57 37.40
N GLY A 73 -21.94 28.28 37.04
CA GLY A 73 -22.88 28.97 36.15
C GLY A 73 -22.37 29.89 35.03
N CYS A 74 -22.66 29.52 33.78
CA CYS A 74 -23.13 30.46 32.74
C CYS A 74 -23.74 29.69 31.55
N GLU A 75 -25.05 29.78 31.34
CA GLU A 75 -25.69 29.44 30.07
C GLU A 75 -25.19 30.39 28.97
N ARG A 76 -24.96 29.89 27.74
CA ARG A 76 -25.05 30.65 26.47
C ARG A 76 -24.90 29.74 25.23
N PRO A 77 -25.26 30.21 24.01
CA PRO A 77 -26.18 29.53 23.10
C PRO A 77 -25.47 28.80 21.95
N ALA A 78 -26.27 28.18 21.08
CA ALA A 78 -25.89 27.45 19.87
C ALA A 78 -24.70 28.08 19.11
N THR A 79 -23.65 27.28 18.89
CA THR A 79 -22.49 27.66 18.09
C THR A 79 -22.39 26.80 16.84
N SER A 80 -22.11 27.50 15.75
CA SER A 80 -21.80 27.07 14.39
C SER A 80 -20.68 26.04 14.31
N ASP A 81 -20.73 25.20 13.28
CA ASP A 81 -19.72 24.22 12.88
C ASP A 81 -18.29 24.79 12.87
N VAL A 82 -17.55 24.55 13.94
CA VAL A 82 -16.09 24.72 13.96
C VAL A 82 -15.49 23.35 13.65
N GLU A 83 -14.92 23.17 12.45
CA GLU A 83 -14.12 21.98 12.11
C GLU A 83 -13.05 21.77 13.19
N SER A 84 -13.05 20.59 13.83
CA SER A 84 -11.97 20.19 14.73
C SER A 84 -10.65 20.14 13.94
N PRO A 85 -9.57 20.81 14.41
CA PRO A 85 -8.32 20.83 13.69
C PRO A 85 -7.72 19.42 13.63
N LEU A 86 -7.45 18.94 12.41
CA LEU A 86 -6.65 17.73 12.19
C LEU A 86 -5.35 17.82 13.02
N SER A 87 -4.94 16.68 13.60
CA SER A 87 -3.65 16.59 14.31
C SER A 87 -2.52 17.18 13.45
N PRO A 88 -1.49 17.81 14.05
CA PRO A 88 -0.36 18.36 13.29
C PRO A 88 0.29 17.35 12.32
N SER A 89 0.24 16.06 12.64
CA SER A 89 0.67 14.90 11.82
C SER A 89 -0.23 14.62 10.61
N ARG A 90 -1.50 15.02 10.62
CA ARG A 90 -2.45 14.84 9.51
C ARG A 90 -2.54 16.04 8.56
N ARG A 91 -1.72 17.08 8.75
CA ARG A 91 -1.68 18.23 7.83
C ARG A 91 -1.06 17.81 6.50
N ARG A 92 -1.77 18.09 5.42
CA ARG A 92 -1.29 17.79 4.06
C ARG A 92 -0.11 18.68 3.70
N ALA A 93 0.87 18.09 3.01
CA ALA A 93 1.98 18.86 2.46
C ALA A 93 1.50 19.84 1.38
N VAL A 94 0.46 19.46 0.64
CA VAL A 94 -0.16 20.25 -0.43
C VAL A 94 -1.68 20.28 -0.20
N ALA A 95 -2.28 21.48 -0.26
CA ALA A 95 -3.72 21.64 -0.14
C ALA A 95 -4.44 21.10 -1.38
N LEU A 96 -5.64 20.53 -1.20
CA LEU A 96 -6.48 20.16 -2.35
C LEU A 96 -7.02 21.41 -3.03
N ASP A 97 -6.94 21.44 -4.35
CA ASP A 97 -7.72 22.34 -5.19
C ASP A 97 -9.15 21.82 -5.32
N ARG A 98 -10.09 22.54 -4.71
CA ARG A 98 -11.51 22.16 -4.65
C ARG A 98 -12.34 22.70 -5.82
N SER A 99 -11.71 23.42 -6.76
CA SER A 99 -12.41 24.00 -7.92
C SER A 99 -12.57 23.01 -9.08
N ARG A 100 -11.91 21.85 -9.00
CA ARG A 100 -11.87 20.80 -10.03
C ARG A 100 -12.01 19.41 -9.41
N PRO A 101 -12.31 18.37 -10.20
CA PRO A 101 -12.23 16.99 -9.74
C PRO A 101 -10.85 16.65 -9.15
N ILE A 102 -10.83 15.77 -8.15
CA ILE A 102 -9.61 15.22 -7.57
C ILE A 102 -8.86 14.40 -8.63
N ARG A 103 -7.57 14.63 -8.79
CA ARG A 103 -6.75 13.98 -9.82
C ARG A 103 -5.88 12.91 -9.19
N PHE A 104 -6.12 11.67 -9.58
CA PHE A 104 -5.31 10.50 -9.21
C PHE A 104 -4.28 10.23 -10.31
N LEU A 105 -3.03 10.01 -9.92
CA LEU A 105 -2.04 9.34 -10.74
C LEU A 105 -1.89 7.90 -10.25
N CYS A 106 -2.22 6.93 -11.11
CA CYS A 106 -2.24 5.51 -10.80
C CYS A 106 -0.97 4.81 -11.31
N ILE A 107 -0.32 4.08 -10.41
CA ILE A 107 0.99 3.44 -10.60
C ILE A 107 0.80 1.93 -10.41
N HIS A 108 0.96 1.18 -11.50
CA HIS A 108 0.66 -0.26 -11.54
C HIS A 108 1.71 -1.11 -10.79
N GLY A 109 1.37 -2.38 -10.51
CA GLY A 109 2.30 -3.36 -9.93
C GLY A 109 3.32 -3.91 -10.93
N SER A 110 4.24 -4.77 -10.49
CA SER A 110 5.14 -5.48 -11.41
C SER A 110 4.38 -6.43 -12.32
N GLY A 111 4.91 -6.69 -13.52
CA GLY A 111 4.28 -7.63 -14.47
C GLY A 111 2.90 -7.19 -14.94
N ALA A 112 2.62 -5.89 -14.91
CA ALA A 112 1.34 -5.29 -15.27
C ALA A 112 1.54 -4.14 -16.25
N ASN A 113 0.47 -3.40 -16.55
CA ASN A 113 0.54 -2.20 -17.37
C ASN A 113 -0.57 -1.22 -16.95
N ALA A 114 -0.59 -0.04 -17.58
CA ALA A 114 -1.58 0.99 -17.33
C ALA A 114 -3.03 0.50 -17.55
N MET A 115 -3.25 -0.41 -18.51
CA MET A 115 -4.58 -0.98 -18.80
C MET A 115 -5.03 -1.93 -17.68
N VAL A 116 -4.14 -2.78 -17.16
CA VAL A 116 -4.42 -3.64 -16.00
C VAL A 116 -4.80 -2.77 -14.79
N MET A 117 -4.03 -1.72 -14.51
CA MET A 117 -4.31 -0.81 -13.40
C MET A 117 -5.64 -0.07 -13.56
N ASN A 118 -5.99 0.32 -14.79
CA ASN A 118 -7.30 0.89 -15.11
C ASN A 118 -8.45 -0.09 -14.81
N LEU A 119 -8.28 -1.37 -15.13
CA LEU A 119 -9.27 -2.40 -14.77
C LEU A 119 -9.35 -2.62 -13.25
N GLN A 120 -8.21 -2.73 -12.57
CA GLN A 120 -8.14 -2.94 -11.12
C GLN A 120 -8.81 -1.78 -10.34
N THR A 121 -8.71 -0.56 -10.85
CA THR A 121 -9.32 0.64 -10.23
C THR A 121 -10.78 0.87 -10.64
N ARG A 122 -11.41 0.00 -11.45
CA ARG A 122 -12.77 0.23 -12.00
C ARG A 122 -13.84 0.53 -10.95
N ALA A 123 -13.80 -0.16 -9.81
CA ALA A 123 -14.79 0.01 -8.75
C ALA A 123 -14.63 1.38 -8.09
N LEU A 124 -13.38 1.77 -7.80
CA LEU A 124 -13.03 3.07 -7.24
C LEU A 124 -13.45 4.21 -8.16
N LYS A 125 -13.19 4.09 -9.47
CA LYS A 125 -13.63 5.08 -10.46
C LYS A 125 -15.14 5.27 -10.48
N ARG A 126 -15.88 4.15 -10.48
CA ARG A 126 -17.36 4.17 -10.47
C ARG A 126 -17.88 4.86 -9.20
N GLU A 127 -17.27 4.56 -8.06
CA GLU A 127 -17.66 5.13 -6.77
C GLU A 127 -17.37 6.64 -6.69
N MET A 128 -16.23 7.09 -7.22
CA MET A 128 -15.88 8.51 -7.23
C MET A 128 -16.68 9.31 -8.27
N GLY A 129 -17.09 8.69 -9.38
CA GLY A 129 -17.84 9.35 -10.44
C GLY A 129 -17.14 10.63 -10.93
N ALA A 130 -17.91 11.70 -11.14
CA ALA A 130 -17.40 12.99 -11.60
C ALA A 130 -16.54 13.75 -10.57
N ALA A 131 -16.44 13.28 -9.32
CA ALA A 131 -15.64 13.94 -8.30
C ALA A 131 -14.14 13.68 -8.45
N ALA A 132 -13.73 12.70 -9.27
CA ALA A 132 -12.34 12.39 -9.50
C ALA A 132 -12.04 12.00 -10.95
N THR A 133 -10.79 12.17 -11.35
CA THR A 133 -10.22 11.68 -12.60
C THR A 133 -8.98 10.84 -12.31
N PHE A 134 -8.67 9.92 -13.22
CA PHE A 134 -7.63 8.92 -13.03
C PHE A 134 -6.74 8.90 -14.27
N ASP A 135 -5.46 9.18 -14.06
CA ASP A 135 -4.43 9.06 -15.08
C ASP A 135 -3.51 7.88 -14.74
N TYR A 136 -2.97 7.21 -15.75
CA TYR A 136 -2.24 5.96 -15.58
C TYR A 136 -0.87 6.07 -16.21
N VAL A 137 0.17 5.90 -15.40
CA VAL A 137 1.54 5.94 -15.87
C VAL A 137 2.07 4.52 -16.06
N GLN A 138 2.80 4.35 -17.17
CA GLN A 138 3.35 3.08 -17.60
C GLN A 138 4.78 2.90 -17.09
N GLY A 139 5.10 1.76 -16.49
CA GLY A 139 6.47 1.34 -16.15
C GLY A 139 7.33 1.15 -17.40
N ALA A 140 8.66 1.19 -17.23
CA ALA A 140 9.62 1.20 -18.34
C ALA A 140 10.47 -0.08 -18.45
N VAL A 141 10.39 -0.98 -17.48
CA VAL A 141 11.15 -2.23 -17.49
C VAL A 141 10.29 -3.31 -18.13
N ASP A 142 10.74 -3.88 -19.25
CA ASP A 142 10.01 -4.94 -19.93
C ASP A 142 9.82 -6.16 -19.03
N TRP A 143 8.60 -6.69 -19.04
CA TRP A 143 8.24 -7.88 -18.30
C TRP A 143 7.82 -8.99 -19.26
N LYS A 144 8.55 -10.10 -19.22
CA LYS A 144 8.24 -11.23 -20.08
C LYS A 144 6.91 -11.87 -19.66
N PRO A 145 6.05 -12.24 -20.62
CA PRO A 145 4.77 -12.89 -20.34
C PRO A 145 4.90 -14.17 -19.49
N GLU A 146 6.01 -14.90 -19.62
CA GLU A 146 6.32 -16.09 -18.81
C GLU A 146 6.39 -15.83 -17.28
N HIS A 147 6.54 -14.56 -16.88
CA HIS A 147 6.59 -14.12 -15.49
C HIS A 147 5.33 -13.35 -15.05
N VAL A 148 4.26 -13.36 -15.86
CA VAL A 148 2.98 -12.71 -15.56
C VAL A 148 1.99 -13.76 -15.06
N ASP A 149 1.13 -13.38 -14.13
CA ASP A 149 0.11 -14.28 -13.60
C ASP A 149 -0.86 -14.74 -14.70
N GLU A 150 -1.20 -16.03 -14.71
CA GLU A 150 -2.04 -16.65 -15.75
C GLU A 150 -3.40 -15.98 -15.91
N GLU A 151 -3.97 -15.47 -14.81
CA GLU A 151 -5.23 -14.72 -14.84
C GLU A 151 -5.09 -13.42 -15.65
N LEU A 152 -3.97 -12.70 -15.50
CA LEU A 152 -3.70 -11.49 -16.28
C LEU A 152 -3.45 -11.83 -17.75
N LEU A 153 -2.78 -12.94 -18.05
CA LEU A 153 -2.59 -13.41 -19.44
C LEU A 153 -3.93 -13.80 -20.09
N SER A 154 -4.83 -14.43 -19.33
CA SER A 154 -6.18 -14.80 -19.80
C SER A 154 -7.00 -13.56 -20.16
N LEU A 155 -6.90 -12.49 -19.36
CA LEU A 155 -7.68 -11.27 -19.56
C LEU A 155 -7.05 -10.29 -20.57
N PHE A 156 -5.72 -10.22 -20.64
CA PHE A 156 -4.99 -9.18 -21.38
C PHE A 156 -4.05 -9.73 -22.48
N GLY A 157 -4.03 -11.04 -22.69
CA GLY A 157 -3.22 -11.68 -23.72
C GLY A 157 -1.73 -11.69 -23.38
N GLN A 158 -0.88 -11.59 -24.41
CA GLN A 158 0.57 -11.70 -24.26
C GLN A 158 1.28 -10.36 -23.96
N GLY A 159 0.52 -9.32 -23.59
CA GLY A 159 1.08 -8.02 -23.21
C GLY A 159 1.08 -6.97 -24.32
N PRO A 160 1.93 -5.93 -24.23
CA PRO A 160 3.13 -5.85 -23.37
C PRO A 160 2.84 -5.67 -21.87
N TYR A 161 3.78 -6.13 -21.04
CA TYR A 161 3.78 -5.99 -19.59
C TYR A 161 5.08 -5.36 -19.12
N PHE A 162 5.03 -4.68 -17.98
CA PHE A 162 6.12 -3.86 -17.49
C PHE A 162 6.25 -3.92 -15.97
N GLY A 163 7.44 -3.56 -15.49
CA GLY A 163 7.74 -3.21 -14.12
C GLY A 163 8.43 -1.86 -14.02
N TRP A 164 8.84 -1.52 -12.79
CA TRP A 164 9.49 -0.26 -12.47
C TRP A 164 11.00 -0.38 -12.29
N TRP A 165 11.49 -1.53 -11.81
CA TRP A 165 12.91 -1.84 -11.68
C TRP A 165 13.12 -3.35 -11.85
N ASN A 166 14.37 -3.72 -12.15
CA ASN A 166 14.82 -5.11 -12.11
C ASN A 166 15.30 -5.47 -10.70
N VAL A 167 15.16 -6.74 -10.33
CA VAL A 167 15.74 -7.28 -9.08
C VAL A 167 16.91 -8.17 -9.44
N HIS A 168 18.07 -7.89 -8.86
CA HIS A 168 19.28 -8.70 -8.98
C HIS A 168 19.54 -9.45 -7.68
N MET A 169 19.76 -10.74 -7.78
CA MET A 169 20.16 -11.62 -6.68
C MET A 169 21.70 -11.57 -6.48
N PRO A 170 22.23 -12.04 -5.32
CA PRO A 170 23.67 -12.03 -5.06
C PRO A 170 24.49 -12.83 -6.06
N ASP A 171 23.91 -13.88 -6.62
CA ASP A 171 24.53 -14.75 -7.63
C ASP A 171 24.57 -14.10 -9.02
N GLY A 172 24.11 -12.86 -9.14
CA GLY A 172 24.08 -12.09 -10.37
C GLY A 172 22.86 -12.37 -11.25
N THR A 173 21.97 -13.28 -10.85
CA THR A 173 20.74 -13.56 -11.61
C THR A 173 19.74 -12.40 -11.47
N SER A 174 19.08 -12.06 -12.58
CA SER A 174 17.94 -11.13 -12.57
C SER A 174 16.65 -11.92 -12.44
N VAL A 175 15.90 -11.65 -11.38
CA VAL A 175 14.62 -12.31 -11.12
C VAL A 175 13.54 -11.24 -11.14
N ASN A 176 12.72 -11.23 -12.18
CA ASN A 176 11.68 -10.21 -12.26
C ASN A 176 10.44 -10.62 -11.47
N LYS A 177 10.02 -11.89 -11.43
CA LYS A 177 8.81 -12.27 -10.70
C LYS A 177 8.98 -12.16 -9.16
N PRO A 178 8.18 -11.34 -8.46
CA PRO A 178 8.27 -11.23 -7.00
C PRO A 178 8.19 -12.58 -6.28
N SER A 179 7.31 -13.47 -6.74
CA SER A 179 7.15 -14.79 -6.10
C SER A 179 8.41 -15.59 -5.96
N ASP A 180 9.31 -15.47 -6.92
CA ASP A 180 10.38 -16.45 -7.10
C ASP A 180 11.55 -16.17 -6.15
N TYR A 181 11.66 -14.94 -5.64
CA TYR A 181 12.65 -14.59 -4.61
C TYR A 181 12.04 -14.44 -3.22
N HIS A 182 10.72 -14.27 -3.07
CA HIS A 182 10.12 -14.04 -1.76
C HIS A 182 10.16 -15.28 -0.85
N ASP A 183 9.98 -16.48 -1.39
CA ASP A 183 10.10 -17.73 -0.63
C ASP A 183 11.54 -17.99 -0.15
N GLN A 184 12.53 -17.40 -0.85
CA GLN A 184 13.96 -17.52 -0.49
C GLN A 184 14.37 -16.55 0.63
N LEU A 185 13.61 -15.47 0.87
CA LEU A 185 13.95 -14.41 1.82
C LEU A 185 13.36 -14.61 3.22
N ASP A 186 12.43 -15.55 3.40
CA ASP A 186 11.73 -15.76 4.68
C ASP A 186 12.51 -16.68 5.67
N THR A 187 13.62 -17.28 5.22
CA THR A 187 14.33 -18.34 5.97
C THR A 187 15.70 -17.95 6.53
N ALA A 188 16.27 -16.78 6.20
CA ALA A 188 17.63 -16.43 6.58
C ALA A 188 17.72 -15.14 7.41
N ARG A 189 18.48 -15.19 8.51
CA ARG A 189 18.78 -14.07 9.42
C ARG A 189 19.50 -12.88 8.74
N GLU A 190 19.98 -13.04 7.51
CA GLU A 190 20.64 -11.99 6.73
C GLU A 190 19.64 -11.39 5.72
N ARG A 191 18.96 -10.33 6.17
CA ARG A 191 17.76 -9.77 5.53
C ARG A 191 17.96 -9.02 4.20
N TYR A 192 19.17 -8.97 3.63
CA TYR A 192 19.50 -7.99 2.57
C TYR A 192 20.42 -8.52 1.47
N HIS A 193 19.89 -9.34 0.58
CA HIS A 193 20.68 -9.97 -0.49
C HIS A 193 20.28 -9.54 -1.91
N LEU A 194 19.20 -8.78 -2.11
CA LEU A 194 18.82 -8.35 -3.45
C LEU A 194 19.12 -6.86 -3.71
N LYS A 195 19.28 -6.53 -4.99
CA LYS A 195 19.51 -5.17 -5.48
C LYS A 195 18.43 -4.76 -6.45
N TYR A 196 17.84 -3.58 -6.23
CA TYR A 196 16.89 -2.99 -7.16
C TYR A 196 17.63 -2.07 -8.13
N ALA A 197 17.61 -2.38 -9.42
CA ALA A 197 18.24 -1.59 -10.47
C ALA A 197 17.19 -0.78 -11.24
N GLY A 198 17.31 0.55 -11.23
CA GLY A 198 16.44 1.48 -11.97
C GLY A 198 15.33 2.15 -11.15
N VAL A 199 15.38 2.07 -9.81
CA VAL A 199 14.37 2.71 -8.95
C VAL A 199 14.40 4.24 -9.07
N GLU A 200 15.59 4.83 -9.22
CA GLU A 200 15.75 6.27 -9.46
C GLU A 200 15.18 6.69 -10.82
N ASP A 201 15.36 5.87 -11.85
CA ASP A 201 14.73 6.10 -13.17
C ASP A 201 13.21 6.03 -13.06
N ALA A 202 12.68 5.06 -12.31
CA ALA A 202 11.26 4.95 -12.04
C ALA A 202 10.73 6.20 -11.30
N MET A 203 11.43 6.66 -10.26
CA MET A 203 11.07 7.88 -9.53
C MET A 203 11.08 9.10 -10.45
N ARG A 204 12.13 9.29 -11.25
CA ARG A 204 12.20 10.36 -12.25
C ARG A 204 11.04 10.31 -13.23
N LYS A 205 10.70 9.12 -13.73
CA LYS A 205 9.58 8.95 -14.66
C LYS A 205 8.24 9.40 -14.05
N ILE A 206 8.00 9.12 -12.77
CA ILE A 206 6.81 9.61 -12.06
C ILE A 206 6.85 11.14 -11.94
N GLU A 207 7.98 11.72 -11.52
CA GLU A 207 8.15 13.17 -11.40
C GLU A 207 7.98 13.90 -12.74
N ASP A 208 8.52 13.36 -13.83
CA ASP A 208 8.37 13.88 -15.19
C ASP A 208 6.90 13.83 -15.62
N HIS A 209 6.19 12.73 -15.34
CA HIS A 209 4.77 12.61 -15.63
C HIS A 209 3.92 13.61 -14.83
N ILE A 210 4.23 13.80 -13.54
CA ILE A 210 3.60 14.81 -12.70
C ILE A 210 3.86 16.21 -13.27
N SER A 211 5.07 16.49 -13.74
CA SER A 211 5.44 17.79 -14.31
C SER A 211 4.71 18.08 -15.63
N ALA A 212 4.56 17.06 -16.49
CA ALA A 212 3.93 17.20 -17.80
C ALA A 212 2.40 17.25 -17.74
N HIS A 213 1.77 16.47 -16.85
CA HIS A 213 0.32 16.25 -16.85
C HIS A 213 -0.37 16.70 -15.57
N GLY A 214 0.38 17.14 -14.56
CA GLY A 214 -0.15 17.57 -13.26
C GLY A 214 -0.97 18.87 -13.32
N PRO A 215 -1.39 19.39 -12.16
CA PRO A 215 -1.16 18.85 -10.82
C PRO A 215 -1.95 17.55 -10.57
N PHE A 216 -1.40 16.67 -9.75
CA PHE A 216 -2.08 15.49 -9.20
C PHE A 216 -2.25 15.66 -7.69
N ASP A 217 -3.42 15.29 -7.19
CA ASP A 217 -3.73 15.39 -5.76
C ASP A 217 -3.33 14.12 -5.02
N ILE A 218 -3.46 12.96 -5.68
CA ILE A 218 -3.29 11.64 -5.09
C ILE A 218 -2.37 10.79 -5.96
N LEU A 219 -1.37 10.17 -5.32
CA LEU A 219 -0.67 9.04 -5.92
C LEU A 219 -1.28 7.75 -5.41
N LEU A 220 -1.75 6.91 -6.33
CA LEU A 220 -2.34 5.61 -6.04
C LEU A 220 -1.44 4.51 -6.60
N GLY A 221 -0.77 3.78 -5.73
CA GLY A 221 0.12 2.68 -6.09
C GLY A 221 -0.46 1.32 -5.75
N PHE A 222 -0.26 0.34 -6.62
CA PHE A 222 -0.54 -1.08 -6.34
C PHE A 222 0.76 -1.88 -6.31
N SER A 223 0.96 -2.75 -5.32
CA SER A 223 2.11 -3.67 -5.24
C SER A 223 3.45 -2.95 -5.43
N GLN A 224 4.26 -3.30 -6.44
CA GLN A 224 5.50 -2.59 -6.79
C GLN A 224 5.30 -1.06 -6.95
N GLY A 225 4.16 -0.62 -7.50
CA GLY A 225 3.82 0.80 -7.61
C GLY A 225 3.53 1.47 -6.26
N ALA A 226 3.03 0.73 -5.27
CA ALA A 226 2.89 1.24 -3.90
C ALA A 226 4.27 1.42 -3.24
N ILE A 227 5.18 0.48 -3.44
CA ILE A 227 6.59 0.60 -2.98
C ILE A 227 7.23 1.84 -3.61
N LEU A 228 7.11 2.01 -4.94
CA LEU A 228 7.63 3.17 -5.65
C LEU A 228 7.08 4.49 -5.10
N THR A 229 5.77 4.52 -4.85
CA THR A 229 5.10 5.70 -4.30
C THR A 229 5.68 6.06 -2.92
N SER A 230 5.85 5.07 -2.04
CA SER A 230 6.43 5.31 -0.71
C SER A 230 7.89 5.76 -0.76
N LEU A 231 8.70 5.18 -1.64
CA LEU A 231 10.09 5.58 -1.85
C LEU A 231 10.18 7.02 -2.37
N LEU A 232 9.36 7.37 -3.37
CA LEU A 232 9.30 8.72 -3.91
C LEU A 232 8.85 9.73 -2.85
N THR A 233 7.84 9.40 -2.04
CA THR A 233 7.41 10.26 -0.92
C THR A 233 8.55 10.47 0.07
N ALA A 234 9.22 9.40 0.51
CA ALA A 234 10.33 9.47 1.47
C ALA A 234 11.48 10.33 0.91
N HIS A 235 11.86 10.10 -0.35
CA HIS A 235 12.89 10.87 -1.05
C HIS A 235 12.54 12.36 -1.12
N CYS A 236 11.31 12.71 -1.51
CA CYS A 236 10.82 14.09 -1.54
C CYS A 236 10.85 14.75 -0.15
N LEU A 237 10.44 14.04 0.90
CA LEU A 237 10.50 14.57 2.27
C LEU A 237 11.94 14.81 2.74
N GLN A 238 12.88 13.93 2.41
CA GLN A 238 14.30 14.13 2.71
C GLN A 238 14.87 15.34 1.95
N ARG A 239 14.61 15.45 0.64
CA ARG A 239 15.02 16.61 -0.16
C ARG A 239 14.48 17.92 0.43
N LYS A 240 13.21 17.94 0.86
CA LYS A 240 12.59 19.13 1.49
C LYS A 240 13.32 19.60 2.75
N ARG A 241 13.83 18.68 3.57
CA ARG A 241 14.54 19.00 4.82
C ARG A 241 15.85 19.74 4.59
N VAL A 242 16.49 19.50 3.45
CA VAL A 242 17.75 20.17 3.07
C VAL A 242 17.51 21.35 2.12
N GLY A 243 16.29 21.89 2.07
CA GLY A 243 15.92 23.06 1.28
C GLY A 243 15.50 22.78 -0.16
N GLY A 244 15.38 21.50 -0.55
CA GLY A 244 14.88 21.09 -1.86
C GLY A 244 13.35 21.08 -1.97
N LEU A 245 12.84 20.62 -3.12
CA LEU A 245 11.40 20.46 -3.34
C LEU A 245 10.85 19.24 -2.58
N GLY A 246 9.69 19.42 -1.94
CA GLY A 246 8.93 18.34 -1.30
C GLY A 246 7.92 17.68 -2.24
N PRO A 247 7.05 16.80 -1.70
CA PRO A 247 5.96 16.22 -2.49
C PRO A 247 5.06 17.32 -3.06
N SER A 248 4.66 17.16 -4.33
CA SER A 248 3.76 18.07 -5.06
C SER A 248 2.29 17.61 -5.05
N TRP A 249 2.00 16.50 -4.38
CA TRP A 249 0.65 15.95 -4.18
C TRP A 249 0.28 15.95 -2.69
N ALA A 250 -0.98 15.62 -2.38
CA ALA A 250 -1.57 15.81 -1.07
C ALA A 250 -1.61 14.54 -0.20
N MET A 251 -1.72 13.35 -0.81
CA MET A 251 -1.89 12.08 -0.09
C MET A 251 -1.53 10.86 -0.95
N ASN A 252 -1.09 9.78 -0.29
CA ASN A 252 -0.88 8.48 -0.92
C ASN A 252 -2.06 7.54 -0.69
N VAL A 253 -2.37 6.72 -1.68
CA VAL A 253 -3.23 5.53 -1.56
C VAL A 253 -2.40 4.31 -1.96
N LEU A 254 -2.14 3.41 -1.03
CA LEU A 254 -1.20 2.31 -1.18
C LEU A 254 -1.95 0.99 -1.05
N VAL A 255 -2.07 0.23 -2.13
CA VAL A 255 -2.78 -1.05 -2.15
C VAL A 255 -1.77 -2.18 -2.31
N CYS A 256 -1.76 -3.11 -1.36
CA CYS A 256 -0.86 -4.27 -1.31
C CYS A 256 0.63 -3.90 -1.47
N GLY A 257 1.06 -2.76 -0.92
CA GLY A 257 2.48 -2.39 -0.87
C GLY A 257 3.26 -3.21 0.15
N MET A 258 4.58 -3.21 0.03
CA MET A 258 5.51 -3.89 0.96
C MET A 258 6.67 -2.96 1.34
N ILE A 259 7.37 -3.25 2.43
CA ILE A 259 8.72 -2.69 2.59
C ILE A 259 9.64 -3.18 1.46
N PRO A 260 10.55 -2.33 0.94
CA PRO A 260 11.54 -2.76 -0.04
C PRO A 260 12.44 -3.85 0.56
N ARG A 261 13.13 -4.59 -0.31
CA ARG A 261 14.04 -5.68 0.09
C ARG A 261 15.52 -5.40 -0.20
N ASP A 262 15.82 -4.26 -0.81
CA ASP A 262 17.18 -3.75 -0.97
C ASP A 262 17.55 -2.89 0.23
N LYS A 263 18.69 -3.18 0.86
CA LYS A 263 19.20 -2.41 2.01
C LYS A 263 19.24 -0.90 1.75
N HIS A 264 19.64 -0.47 0.55
CA HIS A 264 19.73 0.96 0.25
C HIS A 264 18.37 1.66 0.39
N TRP A 265 17.32 1.04 -0.14
CA TRP A 265 15.95 1.57 -0.12
C TRP A 265 15.28 1.43 1.25
N ILE A 266 15.64 0.39 2.02
CA ILE A 266 15.21 0.25 3.41
C ILE A 266 15.81 1.36 4.27
N ASP A 267 17.13 1.57 4.16
CA ASP A 267 17.83 2.63 4.89
C ASP A 267 17.22 4.01 4.58
N LEU A 268 16.82 4.27 3.31
CA LEU A 268 16.10 5.49 2.95
C LEU A 268 14.78 5.65 3.73
N MET A 269 13.97 4.59 3.81
CA MET A 269 12.64 4.65 4.44
C MET A 269 12.68 4.60 5.96
N GLU A 270 13.65 3.90 6.55
CA GLU A 270 13.79 3.76 8.01
C GLU A 270 14.57 4.93 8.65
N GLN A 271 15.21 5.78 7.85
CA GLN A 271 15.93 6.96 8.35
C GLN A 271 15.05 7.88 9.22
N GLN A 272 13.79 8.06 8.86
CA GLN A 272 12.81 8.88 9.59
C GLN A 272 11.39 8.38 9.27
N PRO A 273 10.43 8.52 10.21
CA PRO A 273 9.03 8.26 9.91
C PRO A 273 8.54 9.07 8.70
N ILE A 274 7.75 8.42 7.84
CA ILE A 274 7.10 9.02 6.67
C ILE A 274 5.91 9.83 7.19
N ASN A 275 6.17 11.08 7.58
CA ASN A 275 5.15 12.02 8.00
C ASN A 275 4.43 12.63 6.78
N PHE A 276 3.57 11.81 6.17
CA PHE A 276 2.79 12.18 4.99
C PHE A 276 1.46 11.42 4.99
N PRO A 277 0.32 12.07 4.67
CA PRO A 277 -0.98 11.41 4.68
C PRO A 277 -1.02 10.18 3.76
N ALA A 278 -1.46 9.05 4.30
CA ALA A 278 -1.57 7.80 3.55
C ALA A 278 -2.78 6.99 3.98
N CYS A 279 -3.43 6.39 2.98
CA CYS A 279 -4.39 5.31 3.16
C CYS A 279 -3.77 4.02 2.62
N ILE A 280 -3.69 2.99 3.45
CA ILE A 280 -3.02 1.73 3.16
C ILE A 280 -4.07 0.61 3.19
N VAL A 281 -4.14 -0.19 2.13
CA VAL A 281 -5.12 -1.26 1.95
C VAL A 281 -4.38 -2.56 1.70
N ILE A 282 -4.66 -3.61 2.47
CA ILE A 282 -3.93 -4.88 2.43
C ILE A 282 -4.90 -6.06 2.57
N GLY A 283 -4.69 -7.13 1.80
CA GLY A 283 -5.43 -8.39 1.95
C GLY A 283 -4.81 -9.29 3.01
N LYS A 284 -5.63 -9.85 3.90
CA LYS A 284 -5.17 -10.76 4.97
C LYS A 284 -4.67 -12.12 4.45
N ARG A 285 -5.07 -12.51 3.25
CA ARG A 285 -4.56 -13.70 2.56
C ARG A 285 -3.47 -13.36 1.55
N ASP A 286 -3.06 -12.09 1.48
CA ASP A 286 -1.87 -11.72 0.75
C ASP A 286 -0.66 -12.35 1.46
N ARG A 287 0.17 -13.07 0.72
CA ARG A 287 1.42 -13.63 1.28
C ARG A 287 2.38 -12.53 1.76
N PHE A 288 2.21 -11.30 1.28
CA PHE A 288 2.98 -10.13 1.71
C PHE A 288 2.33 -9.34 2.84
N PHE A 289 1.28 -9.88 3.48
CA PHE A 289 0.52 -9.17 4.52
C PHE A 289 1.41 -8.60 5.63
N SER A 290 2.35 -9.38 6.15
CA SER A 290 3.28 -8.95 7.20
C SER A 290 4.16 -7.77 6.76
N ASP A 291 4.61 -7.78 5.50
CA ASP A 291 5.43 -6.70 4.94
C ASP A 291 4.64 -5.43 4.67
N GLY A 292 3.40 -5.57 4.22
CA GLY A 292 2.52 -4.43 4.05
C GLY A 292 2.18 -3.78 5.39
N ARG A 293 2.01 -4.57 6.46
CA ARG A 293 1.86 -4.03 7.81
C ARG A 293 3.12 -3.32 8.29
N ARG A 294 4.31 -3.88 8.02
CA ARG A 294 5.58 -3.20 8.32
C ARG A 294 5.75 -1.91 7.53
N LEU A 295 5.27 -1.85 6.28
CA LEU A 295 5.24 -0.61 5.50
C LEU A 295 4.35 0.43 6.20
N ALA A 296 3.19 0.03 6.71
CA ALA A 296 2.30 0.93 7.44
C ALA A 296 2.95 1.49 8.72
N GLU A 297 3.76 0.70 9.42
CA GLU A 297 4.52 1.15 10.61
C GLU A 297 5.53 2.27 10.31
N LEU A 298 5.96 2.42 9.05
CA LEU A 298 6.86 3.51 8.64
C LEU A 298 6.14 4.84 8.45
N TYR A 299 4.82 4.84 8.28
CA TYR A 299 4.01 6.05 8.13
C TYR A 299 3.58 6.61 9.48
N VAL A 300 3.51 7.93 9.59
CA VAL A 300 2.93 8.59 10.77
C VAL A 300 1.40 8.59 10.64
N GLU A 301 0.73 7.87 11.55
CA GLU A 301 -0.75 7.79 11.64
C GLU A 301 -1.46 7.46 10.30
N PRO A 302 -1.03 6.43 9.53
CA PRO A 302 -1.75 6.05 8.33
C PRO A 302 -3.13 5.49 8.67
N GLU A 303 -4.06 5.58 7.73
CA GLU A 303 -5.29 4.80 7.80
C GLU A 303 -5.06 3.43 7.18
N LEU A 304 -5.18 2.38 7.99
CA LEU A 304 -4.95 0.99 7.58
C LEU A 304 -6.29 0.25 7.43
N PHE A 305 -6.49 -0.36 6.26
CA PHE A 305 -7.66 -1.15 5.91
C PHE A 305 -7.23 -2.56 5.52
N GLU A 306 -7.65 -3.56 6.31
CA GLU A 306 -7.29 -4.97 6.09
C GLU A 306 -8.50 -5.79 5.63
N HIS A 307 -8.57 -6.13 4.35
CA HIS A 307 -9.68 -6.92 3.76
C HIS A 307 -9.37 -8.43 3.75
N GLN A 308 -10.37 -9.27 3.49
CA GLN A 308 -10.19 -10.74 3.54
C GLN A 308 -9.58 -11.33 2.26
N GLY A 309 -9.23 -10.49 1.29
CA GLY A 309 -8.70 -10.91 -0.02
C GLY A 309 -7.22 -11.28 0.01
N GLY A 310 -6.71 -11.60 -1.18
CA GLY A 310 -5.29 -11.86 -1.44
C GLY A 310 -4.51 -10.60 -1.83
N HIS A 311 -3.60 -10.76 -2.79
CA HIS A 311 -2.82 -9.65 -3.37
C HIS A 311 -3.63 -8.91 -4.45
N GLU A 312 -4.67 -8.20 -4.03
CA GLU A 312 -5.69 -7.62 -4.91
C GLU A 312 -6.33 -6.37 -4.29
N PHE A 313 -7.03 -5.58 -5.10
CA PHE A 313 -7.92 -4.55 -4.55
C PHE A 313 -9.11 -5.22 -3.81
N PRO A 314 -9.60 -4.65 -2.70
CA PRO A 314 -10.80 -5.17 -2.06
C PRO A 314 -11.99 -5.14 -3.02
N ALA A 315 -12.76 -6.23 -3.05
CA ALA A 315 -13.99 -6.29 -3.83
C ALA A 315 -15.00 -5.24 -3.35
N SER A 316 -15.81 -4.68 -4.24
CA SER A 316 -16.80 -3.65 -3.86
C SER A 316 -17.89 -4.17 -2.90
N THR A 317 -18.01 -5.48 -2.74
CA THR A 317 -18.91 -6.15 -1.79
C THR A 317 -18.26 -6.38 -0.42
N ASP A 318 -16.95 -6.18 -0.28
CA ASP A 318 -16.25 -6.32 1.00
C ASP A 318 -16.59 -5.11 1.91
N PRO A 319 -17.02 -5.32 3.17
CA PRO A 319 -17.27 -4.22 4.10
C PRO A 319 -16.10 -3.25 4.27
N VAL A 320 -14.86 -3.75 4.12
CA VAL A 320 -13.64 -2.94 4.18
C VAL A 320 -13.57 -1.97 3.01
N TYR A 321 -14.06 -2.35 1.83
CA TYR A 321 -14.16 -1.43 0.69
C TYR A 321 -15.06 -0.25 1.02
N SER A 322 -16.25 -0.48 1.58
CA SER A 322 -17.17 0.58 1.97
C SER A 322 -16.59 1.51 3.05
N ALA A 323 -15.92 0.95 4.05
CA ALA A 323 -15.24 1.72 5.09
C ALA A 323 -14.10 2.57 4.52
N TRP A 324 -13.27 1.98 3.65
CA TRP A 324 -12.20 2.66 2.94
C TRP A 324 -12.74 3.82 2.09
N MET A 325 -13.78 3.57 1.29
CA MET A 325 -14.40 4.59 0.44
C MET A 325 -15.00 5.73 1.24
N LYS A 326 -15.69 5.43 2.35
CA LYS A 326 -16.24 6.46 3.25
C LYS A 326 -15.13 7.36 3.79
N SER A 327 -14.05 6.76 4.28
CA SER A 327 -12.92 7.53 4.81
C SER A 327 -12.22 8.33 3.72
N LEU A 328 -11.94 7.72 2.57
CA LEU A 328 -11.28 8.37 1.45
C LEU A 328 -12.09 9.58 0.96
N ARG A 329 -13.41 9.45 0.79
CA ARG A 329 -14.27 10.58 0.40
C ARG A 329 -14.28 11.69 1.45
N SER A 330 -14.35 11.33 2.74
CA SER A 330 -14.29 12.31 3.84
C SER A 330 -12.97 13.08 3.83
N GLN A 331 -11.84 12.38 3.71
CA GLN A 331 -10.53 13.00 3.61
C GLN A 331 -10.44 13.91 2.37
N LEU A 332 -10.95 13.46 1.23
CA LEU A 332 -10.95 14.26 -0.01
C LEU A 332 -12.00 15.38 -0.01
N LYS A 333 -12.83 15.48 1.04
CA LYS A 333 -13.97 16.39 1.15
C LYS A 333 -14.90 16.31 -0.07
N ILE A 334 -15.12 15.08 -0.53
CA ILE A 334 -16.09 14.76 -1.57
C ILE A 334 -17.42 14.48 -0.88
N ASP A 335 -18.41 15.34 -1.10
CA ASP A 335 -19.73 15.19 -0.48
C ASP A 335 -20.34 13.81 -0.79
N SER A 336 -21.00 13.24 0.22
CA SER A 336 -21.85 12.06 0.03
C SER A 336 -23.03 12.47 -0.85
N ARG A 337 -23.24 11.74 -1.95
CA ARG A 337 -24.47 11.90 -2.76
C ARG A 337 -25.66 11.28 -2.05
#